data_AF-A0A974RKQ1-F1
#
_entry.id   AF-A0A974RKQ1-F1
#
_cell.length_a   1.000
_cell.length_b   1.000
_cell.length_c   1.000
_cell.angle_alpha   90.00
_cell.angle_beta   90.00
_cell.angle_gamma   90.00
#
_symmetry.space_group_name_H-M   'P 1'
#
loop_
_entity.id
_entity.type
_entity.pdbx_description
1 polymer ?
#
loop_
_entity_poly.entity_id
_entity_poly.type
_entity_poly.pdbx_seq_one_letter_code
_entity_poly.pdbx_strand_id
1 'polypeptide(L)' 'MKNIVFSVALGALVAVGFSGCGEEEIKTAEYFKQHPKELKKKMEECKKAQSMSESKKKECDNAFFAQQTSDDAWTY' A
#
# COMPACT_ATOMS: atom_id res chain seq x y z
N MET A 1 6.53 29.90 38.69
CA MET A 1 6.71 28.44 38.66
C MET A 1 5.39 27.83 38.20
N LYS A 2 5.36 27.29 36.98
CA LYS A 2 4.19 26.67 36.36
C LYS A 2 4.64 25.32 35.80
N ASN A 3 4.08 24.26 36.34
CA ASN A 3 4.47 22.89 36.10
C ASN A 3 3.92 22.45 34.74
N ILE A 4 4.79 22.03 33.82
CA ILE A 4 4.37 21.39 32.59
C ILE A 4 4.96 19.98 32.60
N VAL A 5 4.12 19.03 33.01
CA VAL A 5 4.39 17.60 32.90
C VAL A 5 4.17 17.23 31.43
N PHE A 6 5.24 17.19 30.63
CA PHE A 6 5.21 16.69 29.25
C PHE A 6 5.18 15.17 29.27
N SER A 7 4.02 14.60 29.58
CA SER A 7 3.71 13.20 29.30
C SER A 7 3.33 13.07 27.82
N VAL A 8 4.31 12.94 26.94
CA VAL A 8 4.05 12.46 25.57
C VAL A 8 4.48 11.01 25.52
N ALA A 9 3.46 10.16 25.63
CA ALA A 9 3.51 8.73 25.55
C ALA A 9 4.13 8.25 24.22
N LEU A 10 4.88 7.16 24.35
CA LEU A 10 5.09 6.07 23.39
C LEU A 10 4.61 6.35 21.95
N GLY A 11 5.55 6.70 21.08
CA GLY A 11 5.42 6.57 19.63
C GLY A 11 6.22 5.38 19.09
N ALA A 12 6.28 4.26 19.81
CA ALA A 12 6.80 3.00 19.27
C ALA A 12 5.71 2.35 18.41
N LEU A 13 5.44 2.91 17.24
CA LEU A 13 4.77 2.17 16.16
C LEU A 13 5.86 1.52 15.31
N VAL A 14 6.38 0.43 15.87
CA VAL A 14 6.92 -0.68 15.09
C VAL A 14 5.87 -0.96 14.02
N ALA A 15 6.24 -0.75 12.75
CA ALA A 15 5.47 -1.25 11.63
C ALA A 15 5.50 -2.78 11.73
N VAL A 16 4.54 -3.31 12.50
CA VAL A 16 4.18 -4.72 12.53
C VAL A 16 3.94 -5.09 11.08
N GLY A 17 4.86 -5.87 10.52
CA GLY A 17 4.62 -6.54 9.26
C GLY A 17 3.27 -7.22 9.36
N PHE A 18 2.38 -6.94 8.41
CA PHE A 18 1.18 -7.72 8.19
C PHE A 18 1.59 -9.13 7.76
N SER A 19 2.01 -9.94 8.72
CA SER A 19 1.87 -11.38 8.71
C SER A 19 0.74 -11.72 9.69
N GLY A 20 -0.45 -11.19 9.41
CA GLY A 20 -1.68 -11.54 10.09
C GLY A 20 -2.42 -12.57 9.27
N CYS A 21 -2.51 -13.79 9.79
CA CYS A 21 -3.26 -14.91 9.23
C CYS A 21 -4.74 -14.53 9.09
N GLY A 22 -5.21 -14.41 7.86
CA GLY A 22 -6.58 -14.06 7.48
C GLY A 22 -6.52 -13.72 6.00
N GLU A 23 -7.36 -14.36 5.19
CA GLU A 23 -7.34 -14.30 3.72
C GLU A 23 -6.86 -12.94 3.19
N GLU A 24 -5.68 -12.93 2.55
CA GLU A 24 -5.08 -11.72 1.98
C GLU A 24 -6.06 -11.19 0.92
N GLU A 25 -6.89 -10.21 1.29
CA GLU A 25 -7.84 -9.60 0.36
C GLU A 25 -7.05 -8.99 -0.79
N ILE A 26 -7.23 -9.55 -1.99
CA ILE A 26 -6.56 -9.08 -3.19
C ILE A 26 -7.11 -7.68 -3.51
N LYS A 27 -6.31 -6.65 -3.21
CA LYS A 27 -6.65 -5.25 -3.48
C LYS A 27 -6.97 -5.05 -4.96
N THR A 28 -8.06 -4.35 -5.25
CA THR A 28 -8.55 -4.11 -6.61
C THR A 28 -7.90 -2.88 -7.25
N ALA A 29 -8.05 -2.72 -8.57
CA ALA A 29 -7.55 -1.53 -9.25
C ALA A 29 -8.20 -0.23 -8.74
N GLU A 30 -9.50 -0.28 -8.42
CA GLU A 30 -10.22 0.89 -7.88
C GLU A 30 -9.66 1.35 -6.53
N TYR A 31 -9.27 0.40 -5.68
CA TYR A 31 -8.58 0.69 -4.43
C TYR A 31 -7.29 1.47 -4.71
N PHE A 32 -6.45 1.00 -5.63
CA PHE A 32 -5.19 1.67 -5.93
C PHE A 32 -5.36 3.07 -6.55
N LYS A 33 -6.44 3.32 -7.30
CA LYS A 33 -6.78 4.67 -7.81
C LYS A 33 -7.06 5.65 -6.67
N GLN A 34 -7.77 5.20 -5.63
CA GLN A 34 -8.08 6.02 -4.45
C GLN A 34 -6.89 6.14 -3.50
N HIS A 35 -5.92 5.21 -3.59
CA HIS A 35 -4.77 5.11 -2.70
C HIS A 35 -3.43 5.21 -3.46
N PRO A 36 -3.05 6.39 -3.99
CA PRO A 36 -1.87 6.55 -4.85
C PRO A 36 -0.53 6.26 -4.14
N LYS A 37 -0.46 6.44 -2.81
CA LYS A 37 0.72 6.08 -2.01
C LYS A 37 0.92 4.57 -1.96
N GLU A 38 -0.16 3.83 -1.77
CA GLU A 38 -0.12 2.37 -1.77
C GLU A 38 0.13 1.81 -3.16
N LEU A 39 -0.44 2.44 -4.20
CA LEU A 39 -0.15 2.09 -5.59
C LEU A 39 1.37 2.16 -5.87
N LYS A 40 2.03 3.28 -5.52
CA LYS A 40 3.48 3.43 -5.72
C LYS A 40 4.27 2.36 -4.97
N LYS A 41 3.95 2.14 -3.69
CA LYS A 41 4.61 1.12 -2.87
C LYS A 41 4.45 -0.27 -3.49
N LYS A 42 3.22 -0.62 -3.89
CA LYS A 42 2.93 -1.93 -4.49
C LYS A 42 3.66 -2.10 -5.81
N MET A 43 3.68 -1.08 -6.68
CA MET A 43 4.44 -1.11 -7.93
C MET A 43 5.94 -1.34 -7.71
N GLU A 44 6.53 -0.73 -6.69
CA GLU A 44 7.92 -1.00 -6.32
C GLU A 44 8.13 -2.43 -5.82
N GLU A 45 7.20 -2.96 -5.02
CA GLU A 45 7.23 -4.36 -4.58
C GLU A 45 7.13 -5.32 -5.77
N CYS A 46 6.22 -5.05 -6.72
CA CYS A 46 6.06 -5.83 -7.96
C CYS A 46 7.33 -5.81 -8.82
N LYS A 47 8.03 -4.69 -8.90
CA LYS A 47 9.28 -4.55 -9.68
C LYS A 47 10.48 -5.27 -9.04
N LYS A 48 10.52 -5.32 -7.70
CA LYS A 48 11.63 -5.93 -6.95
C LYS A 48 11.44 -7.43 -6.71
N ALA A 49 10.22 -7.95 -6.88
CA ALA A 49 9.93 -9.34 -6.60
C ALA A 49 10.49 -10.28 -7.67
N GLN A 50 11.40 -11.17 -7.28
CA GLN A 50 11.95 -12.22 -8.13
C GLN A 50 10.97 -13.40 -8.32
N SER A 51 10.13 -13.65 -7.33
CA SER A 51 9.04 -14.64 -7.40
C SER A 51 7.83 -14.13 -6.60
N MET A 52 6.63 -14.42 -7.10
CA MET A 52 5.38 -13.99 -6.50
C MET A 52 4.36 -15.13 -6.51
N SER A 53 3.58 -15.24 -5.42
CA SER A 53 2.37 -16.05 -5.39
C SER A 53 1.32 -15.51 -6.36
N GLU A 54 0.37 -16.34 -6.78
CA GLU A 54 -0.69 -15.94 -7.73
C GLU A 54 -1.50 -14.73 -7.22
N SER A 55 -1.82 -14.69 -5.92
CA SER A 55 -2.52 -13.57 -5.30
C SER A 55 -1.75 -12.26 -5.44
N LYS A 56 -0.42 -12.31 -5.21
CA LYS A 56 0.45 -11.13 -5.37
C LYS A 56 0.61 -10.70 -6.81
N LYS A 57 0.67 -11.64 -7.76
CA LYS A 57 0.65 -11.33 -9.20
C LYS A 57 -0.63 -10.61 -9.58
N LYS A 58 -1.79 -11.12 -9.15
CA LYS A 58 -3.10 -10.51 -9.43
C LYS A 58 -3.22 -9.11 -8.83
N GLU A 59 -2.68 -8.90 -7.63
CA GLU A 59 -2.66 -7.58 -7.01
C GLU A 59 -1.71 -6.60 -7.75
N CYS A 60 -0.59 -7.10 -8.28
CA CYS A 60 0.27 -6.32 -9.17
C CYS A 60 -0.43 -5.93 -10.46
N ASP A 61 -1.16 -6.85 -11.10
CA ASP A 61 -1.95 -6.56 -12.31
C ASP A 61 -2.99 -5.47 -12.05
N ASN A 62 -3.70 -5.55 -10.91
CA ASN A 62 -4.64 -4.53 -10.48
C ASN A 62 -3.97 -3.16 -10.27
N ALA A 63 -2.78 -3.13 -9.67
CA ALA A 63 -2.00 -1.92 -9.50
C ALA A 63 -1.54 -1.33 -10.85
N PHE A 64 -1.06 -2.16 -11.78
CA PHE A 64 -0.68 -1.71 -13.13
C PHE A 64 -1.88 -1.15 -13.91
N PHE A 65 -3.02 -1.82 -13.84
CA PHE A 65 -4.24 -1.36 -14.48
C PHE A 65 -4.71 -0.02 -13.90
N ALA A 66 -4.65 0.13 -12.58
CA ALA A 66 -4.95 1.40 -11.91
C ALA A 66 -4.01 2.53 -12.36
N GLN A 67 -2.71 2.25 -12.49
CA GLN A 67 -1.73 3.24 -12.96
C GLN A 67 -2.04 3.69 -14.39
N GLN A 68 -2.22 2.76 -15.33
CA GLN A 68 -2.49 3.08 -16.74
C GLN A 68 -3.80 3.88 -16.89
N THR A 69 -4.88 3.39 -16.28
CA THR A 69 -6.18 4.06 -16.38
C THR A 69 -6.27 5.36 -15.58
N SER A 70 -5.30 5.67 -14.71
CA SER A 70 -5.18 6.99 -14.07
C SER A 70 -4.41 7.97 -14.97
N ASP A 71 -3.49 7.48 -15.79
CA ASP A 71 -2.77 8.28 -16.80
C ASP A 71 -3.69 8.61 -18.00
N ASP A 72 -4.51 7.66 -18.45
CA ASP A 72 -5.52 7.87 -19.51
C ASP A 72 -6.62 8.88 -19.12
N ALA A 73 -6.77 9.22 -17.84
CA ALA A 73 -7.72 10.23 -17.38
C ALA A 73 -7.25 11.67 -17.65
N TRP A 74 -6.00 11.88 -18.06
CA TRP A 74 -5.41 13.20 -18.36
C TRP A 74 -5.17 13.45 -19.86
N THR A 75 -5.54 12.51 -20.74
CA THR A 75 -5.31 12.59 -22.19
C THR A 75 -6.52 13.05 -23.02
N TYR A 76 -7.53 13.68 -22.41
CA TYR A 76 -8.67 14.32 -23.10
C TYR A 76 -8.78 15.82 -22.81
#